data_AF-A0A8J2VAY3-F1
#
_entry.id   AF-A0A8J2VAY3-F1
#
_cell.length_a   1.000
_cell.length_b   1.000
_cell.length_c   1.000
_cell.angle_alpha   90.00
_cell.angle_beta   90.00
_cell.angle_gamma   90.00
#
_symmetry.space_group_name_H-M   'P 1'
#
loop_
_entity.id
_entity.type
_entity.pdbx_description
1 polymer ?
#
loop_
_entity_poly.entity_id
_entity_poly.type
_entity_poly.pdbx_seq_one_letter_code
_entity_poly.pdbx_strand_id
1 'polypeptide(L)'
;MKKVMSILSRLGLLALATGFMVVFSGCQKEDIDVQSESLVIKSSATMTMASGQGTLVLEDTPISGEGFRHFTFQARVKPNGSVDGSGILTHIGGVRNASFDIDCLSVNENHAILSGVITRDNQFPSNEGGLIWFEVFDNGEGANADPDQISVAYLGTNPATYNCANDFDVPSYEILGGNIQVRE
;
A
#
# COMPACT_ATOMS: atom_id res chain seq x y z
N MET A 1 55.90 -8.70 -22.89
CA MET A 1 56.92 -7.65 -22.62
C MET A 1 56.21 -6.42 -22.05
N LYS A 2 56.81 -5.76 -21.04
CA LYS A 2 56.89 -4.30 -20.70
C LYS A 2 55.88 -3.35 -21.41
N LYS A 3 55.20 -2.35 -20.81
CA LYS A 3 55.30 -1.54 -19.55
C LYS A 3 53.89 -1.30 -18.95
N VAL A 4 53.60 -0.77 -17.75
CA VAL A 4 54.35 -0.19 -16.60
C VAL A 4 54.77 1.31 -16.65
N MET A 5 53.83 2.24 -16.42
CA MET A 5 53.98 3.59 -15.76
C MET A 5 52.59 4.27 -15.70
N SER A 6 52.05 4.86 -14.61
CA SER A 6 52.58 5.67 -13.47
C SER A 6 52.59 7.19 -13.71
N ILE A 7 52.41 7.96 -12.61
CA ILE A 7 52.53 9.43 -12.39
C ILE A 7 51.17 10.19 -12.40
N LEU A 8 50.61 10.67 -11.27
CA LEU A 8 50.99 11.73 -10.29
C LEU A 8 50.83 13.20 -10.76
N SER A 9 49.88 13.93 -10.16
CA SER A 9 49.96 15.38 -9.85
C SER A 9 48.82 15.72 -8.87
N ARG A 10 49.10 15.98 -7.58
CA ARG A 10 49.37 17.29 -6.95
C ARG A 10 48.24 18.31 -7.14
N LEU A 11 47.49 18.66 -6.09
CA LEU A 11 47.81 19.54 -4.95
C LEU A 11 47.39 21.00 -5.26
N GLY A 12 46.34 21.48 -4.58
CA GLY A 12 45.78 22.82 -4.76
C GLY A 12 45.06 23.28 -3.49
N LEU A 13 45.85 23.62 -2.46
CA LEU A 13 45.36 24.19 -1.21
C LEU A 13 45.37 25.72 -1.32
N LEU A 14 44.24 26.40 -1.13
CA LEU A 14 44.24 27.79 -0.70
C LEU A 14 42.97 28.12 0.10
N ALA A 15 43.13 28.82 1.21
CA ALA A 15 42.04 29.18 2.11
C ALA A 15 41.48 30.57 1.79
N LEU A 16 40.24 30.82 2.18
CA LEU A 16 39.80 32.16 2.56
C LEU A 16 38.89 32.08 3.79
N ALA A 17 39.33 32.69 4.88
CA ALA A 17 38.52 32.90 6.06
C ALA A 17 38.02 34.35 6.05
N THR A 18 36.70 34.53 6.12
CA THR A 18 36.07 35.83 6.35
C THR A 18 34.98 35.65 7.40
N GLY A 19 35.25 36.13 8.62
CA GLY A 19 34.26 36.14 9.68
C GLY A 19 33.16 37.14 9.38
N PHE A 20 31.92 36.79 9.72
CA PHE A 20 30.78 37.70 9.68
C PHE A 20 30.35 38.04 11.10
N MET A 21 30.28 39.32 11.44
CA MET A 21 29.85 39.77 12.77
C MET A 21 28.36 39.50 12.98
N VAL A 22 28.06 39.08 14.21
CA VAL A 22 26.69 38.99 14.72
C VAL A 22 26.15 40.40 14.99
N VAL A 23 24.94 40.68 14.51
CA VAL A 23 24.13 41.82 14.96
C VAL A 23 22.74 41.30 15.33
N PHE A 24 22.53 41.03 16.61
CA PHE A 24 21.19 40.77 17.15
C PHE A 24 20.48 42.09 17.41
N SER A 25 19.81 42.62 16.38
CA SER A 25 18.82 43.69 16.54
C SER A 25 17.60 43.13 17.29
N GLY A 26 17.17 43.83 18.35
CA GLY A 26 16.24 43.26 19.34
C GLY A 26 14.83 42.98 18.83
N CYS A 27 14.15 42.05 19.50
CA CYS A 27 12.70 41.88 19.37
C CYS A 27 12.00 43.18 19.77
N GLN A 28 11.42 43.90 18.79
CA GLN A 28 10.33 44.80 19.12
C GLN A 28 9.11 43.94 19.45
N LYS A 29 8.47 44.23 20.58
CA LYS A 29 7.21 43.64 20.96
C LYS A 29 6.11 44.32 20.14
N GLU A 30 5.83 43.77 18.96
CA GLU A 30 4.59 44.10 18.26
C GLU A 30 3.43 43.43 19.00
N ASP A 31 2.52 44.23 19.54
CA ASP A 31 1.23 43.74 20.03
C ASP A 31 0.39 43.35 18.81
N ILE A 32 0.52 42.09 18.40
CA ILE A 32 -0.30 41.50 17.34
C ILE A 32 -1.75 41.49 17.82
N ASP A 33 -2.59 42.29 17.18
CA ASP A 33 -4.04 42.19 17.28
C ASP A 33 -4.45 40.84 16.67
N VAL A 34 -4.59 39.83 17.53
CA VAL A 34 -5.04 38.49 17.14
C VAL A 34 -6.53 38.57 16.84
N GLN A 35 -6.85 39.06 15.64
CA GLN A 35 -8.11 38.72 15.00
C GLN A 35 -8.20 37.20 15.00
N SER A 36 -9.17 36.71 15.77
CA SER A 36 -9.44 35.29 15.91
C SER A 36 -10.15 34.80 14.65
N GLU A 37 -9.43 34.81 13.53
CA GLU A 37 -9.72 33.88 12.45
C GLU A 37 -9.64 32.50 13.07
N SER A 38 -10.82 31.90 13.25
CA SER A 38 -10.98 30.51 13.61
C SER A 38 -10.13 29.68 12.66
N LEU A 39 -8.95 29.26 13.12
CA LEU A 39 -8.29 28.07 12.63
C LEU A 39 -9.28 26.94 12.85
N VAL A 40 -10.11 26.71 11.84
CA VAL A 40 -10.78 25.45 11.62
C VAL A 40 -9.64 24.47 11.52
N ILE A 41 -9.33 23.83 12.66
CA ILE A 41 -8.58 22.59 12.70
C ILE A 41 -9.41 21.68 11.82
N LYS A 42 -9.02 21.59 10.54
CA LYS A 42 -9.58 20.60 9.64
C LYS A 42 -9.37 19.30 10.37
N SER A 43 -10.48 18.70 10.81
CA SER A 43 -10.48 17.37 11.38
C SER A 43 -9.53 16.53 10.54
N SER A 44 -8.61 15.82 11.18
CA SER A 44 -7.77 14.85 10.49
C SER A 44 -8.74 13.85 9.89
N ALA A 45 -9.12 14.06 8.62
CA ALA A 45 -10.15 13.29 7.97
C ALA A 45 -9.69 11.84 8.04
N THR A 46 -10.46 11.03 8.76
CA THR A 46 -10.21 9.59 8.81
C THR A 46 -10.19 9.12 7.37
N MET A 47 -9.04 8.56 6.98
CA MET A 47 -8.75 8.26 5.60
C MET A 47 -9.07 6.80 5.39
N THR A 48 -10.21 6.54 4.74
CA THR A 48 -10.68 5.21 4.42
C THR A 48 -9.57 4.44 3.70
N MET A 49 -9.09 3.37 4.33
CA MET A 49 -7.94 2.60 3.85
C MET A 49 -8.06 1.13 4.25
N ALA A 50 -7.50 0.28 3.40
CA ALA A 50 -7.29 -1.13 3.70
C ALA A 50 -5.88 -1.51 3.26
N SER A 51 -5.14 -2.21 4.13
CA SER A 51 -3.81 -2.72 3.81
C SER A 51 -3.56 -4.02 4.52
N GLY A 52 -2.80 -4.92 3.93
CA GLY A 52 -2.45 -6.15 4.61
C GLY A 52 -1.37 -6.93 3.88
N GLN A 53 -0.72 -7.81 4.62
CA GLN A 53 0.22 -8.78 4.09
C GLN A 53 0.10 -10.08 4.88
N GLY A 54 0.17 -11.21 4.21
CA GLY A 54 0.05 -12.49 4.89
C GLY A 54 0.22 -13.71 4.00
N THR A 55 0.06 -14.87 4.64
CA THR A 55 0.12 -16.19 4.01
C THR A 55 -1.22 -16.87 4.14
N LEU A 56 -1.78 -17.26 3.00
CA LEU A 56 -2.98 -18.08 2.90
C LEU A 56 -2.57 -19.50 2.49
N VAL A 57 -3.15 -20.50 3.14
CA VAL A 57 -3.01 -21.92 2.76
C VAL A 57 -4.37 -22.43 2.35
N LEU A 58 -4.45 -22.92 1.12
CA LEU A 58 -5.65 -23.57 0.60
C LEU A 58 -5.39 -25.07 0.45
N GLU A 59 -6.14 -25.87 1.17
CA GLU A 59 -6.22 -27.32 1.00
C GLU A 59 -7.62 -27.65 0.45
N ASP A 60 -7.72 -28.64 -0.45
CA ASP A 60 -8.97 -29.12 -1.08
C ASP A 60 -9.88 -28.08 -1.77
N THR A 61 -9.43 -26.83 -2.01
CA THR A 61 -10.30 -25.80 -2.64
C THR A 61 -10.44 -25.95 -4.16
N PRO A 62 -11.65 -26.20 -4.70
CA PRO A 62 -11.84 -26.48 -6.13
C PRO A 62 -11.74 -25.24 -7.02
N ILE A 63 -11.90 -24.05 -6.44
CA ILE A 63 -11.98 -22.77 -7.18
C ILE A 63 -10.60 -22.24 -7.56
N SER A 64 -9.56 -22.61 -6.81
CA SER A 64 -8.27 -21.92 -6.88
C SER A 64 -7.05 -22.84 -6.85
N GLY A 65 -7.19 -24.11 -6.48
CA GLY A 65 -6.10 -25.06 -6.38
C GLY A 65 -5.26 -24.89 -5.10
N GLU A 66 -4.64 -26.00 -4.71
CA GLU A 66 -3.98 -26.18 -3.43
C GLU A 66 -2.65 -25.40 -3.28
N GLY A 67 -2.31 -25.14 -2.02
CA GLY A 67 -0.98 -24.70 -1.60
C GLY A 67 -0.89 -23.28 -1.05
N PHE A 68 0.35 -22.87 -0.76
CA PHE A 68 0.69 -21.59 -0.14
C PHE A 68 0.57 -20.42 -1.12
N ARG A 69 0.00 -19.33 -0.64
CA ARG A 69 -0.07 -18.02 -1.29
C ARG A 69 0.43 -16.96 -0.35
N HIS A 70 1.25 -16.05 -0.85
CA HIS A 70 1.62 -14.84 -0.12
C HIS A 70 0.95 -13.66 -0.82
N PHE A 71 0.40 -12.74 -0.04
CA PHE A 71 -0.18 -11.52 -0.56
C PHE A 71 0.40 -10.31 0.15
N THR A 72 0.38 -9.17 -0.53
CA THR A 72 0.54 -7.85 0.06
C THR A 72 -0.29 -6.87 -0.74
N PHE A 73 -1.05 -6.01 -0.06
CA PHE A 73 -1.82 -4.95 -0.69
C PHE A 73 -1.87 -3.70 0.20
N GLN A 74 -2.10 -2.56 -0.43
CA GLN A 74 -2.49 -1.33 0.24
C GLN A 74 -3.40 -0.51 -0.69
N ALA A 75 -4.48 0.04 -0.14
CA ALA A 75 -5.40 0.93 -0.82
C ALA A 75 -5.89 2.02 0.14
N ARG A 76 -6.12 3.23 -0.39
CA ARG A 76 -6.68 4.37 0.36
C ARG A 76 -7.56 5.23 -0.54
N VAL A 77 -8.57 5.85 0.03
CA VAL A 77 -9.36 6.90 -0.63
C VAL A 77 -8.59 8.23 -0.54
N LYS A 78 -8.27 8.83 -1.68
CA LYS A 78 -7.68 10.18 -1.77
C LYS A 78 -8.74 11.26 -1.44
N PRO A 79 -8.35 12.49 -1.04
CA PRO A 79 -9.30 13.58 -0.74
C PRO A 79 -10.25 14.01 -1.86
N ASN A 80 -10.04 13.54 -3.11
CA ASN A 80 -10.92 13.75 -4.26
C ASN A 80 -11.90 12.58 -4.51
N GLY A 81 -11.95 11.59 -3.62
CA GLY A 81 -12.79 10.38 -3.75
C GLY A 81 -12.21 9.27 -4.64
N SER A 82 -11.10 9.50 -5.35
CA SER A 82 -10.44 8.43 -6.12
C SER A 82 -9.58 7.53 -5.23
N VAL A 83 -9.50 6.24 -5.52
CA VAL A 83 -8.67 5.29 -4.76
C VAL A 83 -7.22 5.35 -5.24
N ASP A 84 -6.31 4.91 -4.38
CA ASP A 84 -4.88 4.82 -4.61
C ASP A 84 -4.36 3.55 -3.95
N GLY A 85 -4.05 2.54 -4.75
CA GLY A 85 -3.56 1.29 -4.19
C GLY A 85 -2.88 0.38 -5.19
N SER A 86 -2.25 -0.64 -4.66
CA SER A 86 -1.60 -1.70 -5.42
C SER A 86 -1.47 -2.96 -4.55
N GLY A 87 -1.24 -4.09 -5.19
CA GLY A 87 -0.92 -5.33 -4.52
C GLY A 87 -0.14 -6.31 -5.37
N ILE A 88 0.37 -7.35 -4.69
CA ILE A 88 1.06 -8.49 -5.29
C ILE A 88 0.47 -9.76 -4.68
N LEU A 89 0.14 -10.71 -5.54
CA LEU A 89 -0.29 -12.06 -5.18
C LEU A 89 0.70 -13.08 -5.73
N THR A 90 1.32 -13.83 -4.84
CA THR A 90 2.35 -14.83 -5.13
C THR A 90 1.80 -16.23 -4.85
N HIS A 91 1.77 -17.11 -5.85
CA HIS A 91 1.33 -18.51 -5.69
C HIS A 91 2.51 -19.49 -5.82
N ILE A 92 2.29 -20.74 -5.36
CA ILE A 92 3.14 -21.92 -5.65
C ILE A 92 4.62 -21.64 -5.32
N GLY A 93 4.89 -21.25 -4.07
CA GLY A 93 6.25 -21.08 -3.56
C GLY A 93 7.08 -19.99 -4.28
N GLY A 94 6.45 -19.00 -4.90
CA GLY A 94 7.14 -17.89 -5.58
C GLY A 94 7.14 -17.97 -7.11
N VAL A 95 6.67 -19.08 -7.70
CA VAL A 95 6.73 -19.30 -9.16
C VAL A 95 5.83 -18.35 -9.92
N ARG A 96 4.57 -18.17 -9.47
CA ARG A 96 3.63 -17.20 -10.07
C ARG A 96 3.56 -15.96 -9.21
N ASN A 97 3.65 -14.79 -9.84
CA ASN A 97 3.45 -13.48 -9.23
C ASN A 97 2.55 -12.65 -10.16
N ALA A 98 1.41 -12.22 -9.62
CA ALA A 98 0.53 -11.25 -10.24
C ALA A 98 0.62 -9.93 -9.48
N SER A 99 0.87 -8.83 -10.19
CA SER A 99 0.81 -7.47 -9.66
C SER A 99 -0.43 -6.77 -10.20
N PHE A 100 -1.05 -5.93 -9.38
CA PHE A 100 -2.28 -5.22 -9.72
C PHE A 100 -2.32 -3.85 -9.06
N ASP A 101 -2.95 -2.90 -9.74
CA ASP A 101 -3.31 -1.60 -9.20
C ASP A 101 -4.74 -1.69 -8.65
N ILE A 102 -5.01 -1.01 -7.53
CA ILE A 102 -6.33 -1.01 -6.86
C ILE A 102 -6.96 0.36 -7.07
N ASP A 103 -8.12 0.39 -7.73
CA ASP A 103 -8.85 1.59 -8.12
C ASP A 103 -10.24 1.70 -7.46
N CYS A 104 -10.65 0.68 -6.71
CA CYS A 104 -11.88 0.63 -5.93
C CYS A 104 -11.61 0.04 -4.54
N LEU A 105 -12.12 0.72 -3.52
CA LEU A 105 -12.10 0.30 -2.12
C LEU A 105 -13.45 0.67 -1.51
N SER A 106 -14.15 -0.32 -0.97
CA SER A 106 -15.31 -0.14 -0.10
C SER A 106 -14.94 -0.66 1.29
N VAL A 107 -15.32 0.06 2.34
CA VAL A 107 -15.08 -0.31 3.74
C VAL A 107 -16.40 -0.25 4.48
N ASN A 108 -16.65 -1.25 5.32
CA ASN A 108 -17.78 -1.29 6.24
C ASN A 108 -17.29 -1.91 7.56
N GLU A 109 -17.18 -1.09 8.61
CA GLU A 109 -16.58 -1.47 9.89
C GLU A 109 -15.17 -2.07 9.72
N ASN A 110 -15.03 -3.39 9.88
CA ASN A 110 -13.77 -4.12 9.75
C ASN A 110 -13.62 -4.93 8.45
N HIS A 111 -14.65 -4.90 7.59
CA HIS A 111 -14.68 -5.55 6.28
C HIS A 111 -14.29 -4.55 5.20
N ALA A 112 -13.45 -4.98 4.25
CA ALA A 112 -13.14 -4.20 3.07
C ALA A 112 -13.20 -5.04 1.79
N ILE A 113 -13.86 -4.50 0.77
CA ILE A 113 -13.92 -5.07 -0.58
C ILE A 113 -13.01 -4.23 -1.48
N LEU A 114 -12.11 -4.89 -2.21
CA LEU A 114 -11.11 -4.27 -3.06
C LEU A 114 -11.22 -4.78 -4.50
N SER A 115 -11.08 -3.88 -5.47
CA SER A 115 -10.94 -4.28 -6.87
C SER A 115 -9.99 -3.38 -7.65
N GLY A 116 -9.55 -3.87 -8.80
CA GLY A 116 -8.74 -3.10 -9.73
C GLY A 116 -8.25 -3.92 -10.91
N VAL A 117 -7.07 -3.58 -11.43
CA VAL A 117 -6.57 -4.07 -12.73
C VAL A 117 -5.23 -4.78 -12.57
N ILE A 118 -5.09 -5.96 -13.16
CA ILE A 118 -3.82 -6.69 -13.21
C ILE A 118 -2.86 -5.95 -14.14
N THR A 119 -1.74 -5.48 -13.58
CA THR A 119 -0.69 -4.77 -14.31
C THR A 119 0.46 -5.67 -14.75
N ARG A 120 0.60 -6.85 -14.14
CA ARG A 120 1.57 -7.88 -14.54
C ARG A 120 1.17 -9.28 -14.09
N ASP A 121 1.33 -10.30 -14.92
CA ASP A 121 1.29 -11.71 -14.50
C ASP A 121 2.42 -12.49 -15.18
N ASN A 122 3.41 -12.93 -14.38
CA ASN A 122 4.62 -13.54 -14.93
C ASN A 122 4.42 -14.93 -15.56
N GLN A 123 3.28 -15.60 -15.29
CA GLN A 123 2.98 -16.94 -15.80
C GLN A 123 1.83 -16.93 -16.82
N PHE A 124 0.88 -16.01 -16.65
CA PHE A 124 -0.27 -15.86 -17.54
C PHE A 124 -0.44 -14.40 -18.00
N PRO A 125 0.43 -13.85 -18.88
CA PRO A 125 0.35 -12.46 -19.33
C PRO A 125 -0.98 -12.09 -20.01
N SER A 126 -1.79 -13.07 -20.44
CA SER A 126 -3.16 -12.87 -20.92
C SER A 126 -4.12 -12.31 -19.86
N ASN A 127 -3.73 -12.32 -18.58
CA ASN A 127 -4.48 -11.71 -17.48
C ASN A 127 -4.22 -10.19 -17.36
N GLU A 128 -3.16 -9.66 -17.99
CA GLU A 128 -2.81 -8.24 -17.89
C GLU A 128 -3.90 -7.37 -18.56
N GLY A 129 -4.34 -6.32 -17.85
CA GLY A 129 -5.54 -5.54 -18.21
C GLY A 129 -6.86 -6.19 -17.80
N GLY A 130 -6.85 -7.43 -17.29
CA GLY A 130 -7.99 -8.06 -16.63
C GLY A 130 -8.25 -7.48 -15.24
N LEU A 131 -9.46 -7.71 -14.74
CA LEU A 131 -9.91 -7.21 -13.43
C LEU A 131 -9.63 -8.23 -12.33
N ILE A 132 -9.33 -7.74 -11.14
CA ILE A 132 -9.20 -8.51 -9.90
C ILE A 132 -10.19 -7.96 -8.87
N TRP A 133 -10.81 -8.87 -8.10
CA TRP A 133 -11.68 -8.57 -6.97
C TRP A 133 -11.32 -9.50 -5.80
N PHE A 134 -11.29 -8.97 -4.59
CA PHE A 134 -11.14 -9.74 -3.35
C PHE A 134 -11.67 -8.94 -2.15
N GLU A 135 -11.94 -9.63 -1.06
CA GLU A 135 -12.36 -9.01 0.21
C GLU A 135 -11.48 -9.46 1.37
N VAL A 136 -11.48 -8.66 2.43
CA VAL A 136 -10.68 -8.87 3.65
C VAL A 136 -11.46 -8.47 4.90
N PHE A 137 -11.11 -9.11 6.02
CA PHE A 137 -11.67 -8.85 7.34
C PHE A 137 -10.52 -8.67 8.34
N ASP A 138 -10.49 -7.51 9.01
CA ASP A 138 -9.60 -7.17 10.12
C ASP A 138 -10.25 -7.63 11.43
N ASN A 139 -9.76 -8.72 12.02
CA ASN A 139 -10.37 -9.31 13.22
C ASN A 139 -9.69 -8.83 14.52
N GLY A 140 -8.89 -7.77 14.42
CA GLY A 140 -8.21 -7.12 15.54
C GLY A 140 -6.85 -7.72 15.86
N GLU A 141 -6.26 -7.22 16.96
CA GLU A 141 -4.82 -7.33 17.20
C GLU A 141 -4.46 -8.07 18.49
N GLY A 142 -3.41 -8.90 18.40
CA GLY A 142 -2.75 -9.52 19.55
C GLY A 142 -3.21 -10.96 19.85
N ALA A 143 -2.67 -11.53 20.94
CA ALA A 143 -2.70 -12.97 21.21
C ALA A 143 -4.08 -13.61 21.48
N ASN A 144 -5.15 -12.79 21.57
CA ASN A 144 -6.53 -13.24 21.79
C ASN A 144 -7.50 -12.74 20.70
N ALA A 145 -6.99 -12.11 19.64
CA ALA A 145 -7.82 -11.76 18.48
C ALA A 145 -8.07 -13.02 17.64
N ASP A 146 -9.22 -13.06 16.97
CA ASP A 146 -9.47 -14.08 15.94
C ASP A 146 -8.59 -13.79 14.71
N PRO A 147 -8.17 -14.79 13.91
CA PRO A 147 -7.31 -14.54 12.75
C PRO A 147 -8.02 -13.68 11.70
N ASP A 148 -7.28 -12.73 11.11
CA ASP A 148 -7.74 -12.01 9.92
C ASP A 148 -8.09 -12.96 8.78
N GLN A 149 -9.00 -12.53 7.93
CA GLN A 149 -9.48 -13.34 6.81
C GLN A 149 -9.38 -12.62 5.47
N ILE A 150 -9.20 -13.41 4.40
CA ILE A 150 -9.15 -12.93 3.02
C ILE A 150 -9.86 -13.93 2.10
N SER A 151 -10.59 -13.45 1.10
CA SER A 151 -11.13 -14.32 0.05
C SER A 151 -10.03 -14.83 -0.88
N VAL A 152 -10.33 -15.80 -1.74
CA VAL A 152 -9.50 -15.96 -2.95
C VAL A 152 -9.68 -14.75 -3.87
N ALA A 153 -8.65 -14.43 -4.66
CA ALA A 153 -8.77 -13.42 -5.71
C ALA A 153 -9.60 -13.95 -6.88
N TYR A 154 -10.69 -13.26 -7.22
CA TYR A 154 -11.55 -13.55 -8.36
C TYR A 154 -11.16 -12.68 -9.56
N LEU A 155 -11.13 -13.28 -10.75
CA LEU A 155 -10.68 -12.61 -11.98
C LEU A 155 -11.86 -12.38 -12.93
N GLY A 156 -11.89 -11.21 -13.57
CA GLY A 156 -13.00 -10.81 -14.43
C GLY A 156 -12.63 -9.85 -15.56
N THR A 157 -13.63 -9.49 -16.36
CA THR A 157 -13.49 -8.57 -17.50
C THR A 157 -14.58 -7.49 -17.56
N ASN A 158 -15.63 -7.60 -16.73
CA ASN A 158 -16.73 -6.63 -16.68
C ASN A 158 -16.61 -5.73 -15.43
N PRO A 159 -16.28 -4.44 -15.55
CA PRO A 159 -16.14 -3.54 -14.40
C PRO A 159 -17.47 -3.22 -13.71
N ALA A 160 -18.61 -3.42 -14.38
CA ALA A 160 -19.92 -3.32 -13.72
C ALA A 160 -20.20 -4.49 -12.75
N THR A 161 -19.47 -5.60 -12.91
CA THR A 161 -19.54 -6.78 -12.02
C THR A 161 -18.38 -6.76 -11.02
N TYR A 162 -17.13 -6.69 -11.50
CA TYR A 162 -15.92 -6.77 -10.66
C TYR A 162 -15.53 -5.38 -10.15
N ASN A 163 -16.37 -4.80 -9.28
CA ASN A 163 -16.09 -3.58 -8.54
C ASN A 163 -16.34 -3.77 -7.03
N CYS A 164 -15.79 -2.88 -6.23
CA CYS A 164 -15.87 -2.93 -4.77
C CYS A 164 -17.25 -2.63 -4.15
N ALA A 165 -18.25 -2.23 -4.95
CA ALA A 165 -19.63 -2.04 -4.47
C ALA A 165 -20.48 -3.32 -4.53
N ASN A 166 -20.00 -4.35 -5.23
CA ASN A 166 -20.62 -5.66 -5.27
C ASN A 166 -19.95 -6.59 -4.27
N ASP A 167 -20.72 -7.07 -3.30
CA ASP A 167 -20.43 -8.24 -2.50
C ASP A 167 -20.90 -9.49 -3.26
N PHE A 168 -20.10 -10.56 -3.22
CA PHE A 168 -20.37 -11.82 -3.90
C PHE A 168 -20.72 -12.98 -2.95
N ASP A 169 -20.77 -12.77 -1.63
CA ASP A 169 -21.02 -13.80 -0.60
C ASP A 169 -20.10 -15.02 -0.79
N VAL A 170 -18.78 -14.74 -0.88
CA VAL A 170 -17.76 -15.76 -1.16
C VAL A 170 -17.13 -16.27 0.13
N PRO A 171 -16.59 -17.51 0.14
CA PRO A 171 -15.82 -17.99 1.28
C PRO A 171 -14.56 -17.14 1.53
N SER A 172 -14.47 -16.59 2.73
CA SER A 172 -13.24 -16.07 3.32
C SER A 172 -12.40 -17.22 3.92
N TYR A 173 -11.10 -16.98 4.11
CA TYR A 173 -10.18 -17.95 4.68
C TYR A 173 -9.23 -17.25 5.66
N GLU A 174 -8.96 -17.88 6.80
CA GLU A 174 -8.01 -17.40 7.80
C GLU A 174 -6.59 -17.32 7.22
N ILE A 175 -5.87 -16.24 7.55
CA ILE A 175 -4.45 -16.11 7.21
C ILE A 175 -3.60 -16.78 8.30
N LEU A 176 -2.69 -17.67 7.92
CA LEU A 176 -1.85 -18.40 8.89
C LEU A 176 -0.76 -17.54 9.54
N GLY A 177 -0.54 -16.35 9.02
CA GLY A 177 0.46 -15.41 9.51
C GLY A 177 0.53 -14.20 8.60
N GLY A 178 0.52 -13.02 9.20
CA GLY A 178 0.30 -11.77 8.51
C GLY A 178 -0.40 -10.77 9.43
N ASN A 179 -0.94 -9.71 8.84
CA ASN A 179 -1.87 -8.79 9.47
C ASN A 179 -2.63 -8.02 8.37
N ILE A 180 -3.89 -7.70 8.63
CA ILE A 180 -4.76 -6.85 7.83
C ILE A 180 -5.17 -5.65 8.69
N GLN A 181 -5.31 -4.49 8.06
CA GLN A 181 -5.72 -3.24 8.70
C GLN A 181 -6.80 -2.61 7.85
N VAL A 182 -8.01 -2.50 8.40
CA VAL A 182 -9.16 -1.82 7.77
C VAL A 182 -9.58 -0.64 8.63
N ARG A 183 -9.73 0.54 7.99
CA ARG A 183 -10.11 1.79 8.66
C ARG A 183 -11.01 2.60 7.74
N GLU A 184 -12.07 3.19 8.29
CA GLU A 184 -12.95 4.15 7.60
C GLU A 184 -12.48 5.60 7.82
#